data_AF-A0A836KR86-F1
#
_entry.id   AF-A0A836KR86-F1
#
_cell.length_a   1.000
_cell.length_b   1.000
_cell.length_c   1.000
_cell.angle_alpha   90.00
_cell.angle_beta   90.00
_cell.angle_gamma   90.00
#
_symmetry.space_group_name_H-M   'P 1'
#
loop_
_entity.id
_entity.type
_entity.pdbx_description
1 polymer ?
#
loop_
_entity_poly.entity_id
_entity_poly.type
_entity_poly.pdbx_seq_one_letter_code
_entity_poly.pdbx_strand_id
1 'polypeptide(L)'
;MLRSSLRYGVHKVGYTHPHHLPVPCAQRWDLRLTRARIFQEYIEEKAPGAWQLEDEHHMSPEFNTFTGYPMRNMRPGYGQNLPDFIMKKRLPNNTHYELFARRDIPNEDNAMYGKLLYDMTVHGTSLPSLYRMHKDINKAQRNDRKLTGNRFKVLNSSGSRNPPSGFEPLPDVGEEEDE
;
A
#
# COMPACT_ATOMS: atom_id res chain seq x y z
N MET A 1 10.64 -9.46 49.24
CA MET A 1 9.58 -9.16 48.26
C MET A 1 8.52 -10.26 48.33
N LEU A 2 7.35 -9.95 48.89
CA LEU A 2 6.23 -10.89 49.01
C LEU A 2 5.60 -11.07 47.61
N ARG A 3 5.79 -12.24 46.99
CA ARG A 3 5.02 -12.64 45.81
C ARG A 3 3.57 -12.85 46.25
N SER A 4 2.69 -11.91 45.95
CA SER A 4 1.24 -12.12 46.04
C SER A 4 0.85 -13.21 45.04
N SER A 5 0.50 -14.40 45.51
CA SER A 5 -0.11 -15.41 44.64
C SER A 5 -1.50 -14.90 44.24
N LEU A 6 -1.72 -14.57 42.98
CA LEU A 6 -3.07 -14.36 42.44
C LEU A 6 -3.87 -15.64 42.68
N ARG A 7 -4.78 -15.62 43.65
CA ARG A 7 -5.75 -16.71 43.86
C ARG A 7 -6.80 -16.58 42.76
N TYR A 8 -6.60 -17.29 41.65
CA TYR A 8 -7.64 -17.42 40.65
C TYR A 8 -8.82 -18.23 41.23
N GLY A 9 -9.96 -17.57 41.40
CA GLY A 9 -11.20 -18.21 41.85
C GLY A 9 -12.15 -18.42 40.67
N VAL A 10 -12.57 -19.66 40.43
CA VAL A 10 -13.65 -19.96 39.48
C VAL A 10 -14.99 -19.69 40.18
N HIS A 11 -15.79 -18.80 39.61
CA HIS A 11 -17.08 -18.43 40.18
C HIS A 11 -18.09 -18.12 39.07
N LYS A 12 -19.39 -18.18 39.41
CA LYS A 12 -20.46 -17.74 38.52
C LYS A 12 -20.63 -16.24 38.66
N VAL A 13 -20.50 -15.49 37.57
CA VAL A 13 -20.79 -14.05 37.55
C VAL A 13 -22.28 -13.85 37.86
N GLY A 14 -22.57 -13.05 38.89
CA GLY A 14 -23.93 -12.81 39.37
C GLY A 14 -24.50 -11.47 38.89
N TYR A 15 -25.83 -11.37 38.86
CA TYR A 15 -26.56 -10.13 38.60
C TYR A 15 -27.80 -10.08 39.51
N THR A 16 -28.00 -8.95 40.19
CA THR A 16 -29.18 -8.71 41.03
C THR A 16 -29.98 -7.58 40.42
N HIS A 17 -31.20 -7.89 39.96
CA HIS A 17 -32.07 -6.88 39.35
C HIS A 17 -32.44 -5.78 40.37
N PRO A 18 -32.49 -4.50 39.98
CA PRO A 18 -32.75 -3.38 40.90
C PRO A 18 -34.02 -3.53 41.77
N HIS A 19 -35.06 -4.21 41.27
CA HIS A 19 -36.29 -4.50 42.01
C HIS A 19 -36.11 -5.45 43.21
N HIS A 20 -35.05 -6.25 43.24
CA HIS A 20 -34.78 -7.19 44.34
C HIS A 20 -33.82 -6.59 45.39
N LEU A 21 -33.38 -5.34 45.20
CA LEU A 21 -32.53 -4.66 46.15
C LEU A 21 -33.37 -3.92 47.20
N PRO A 22 -32.88 -3.82 48.45
CA PRO A 22 -33.58 -3.06 49.49
C PRO A 22 -33.68 -1.56 49.19
N VAL A 23 -32.84 -1.06 48.27
CA VAL A 23 -32.90 0.29 47.71
C VAL A 23 -32.65 0.19 46.20
N PRO A 24 -33.51 0.73 45.33
CA PRO A 24 -33.31 0.66 43.89
C PRO A 24 -32.09 1.50 43.48
N CYS A 25 -31.15 0.87 42.79
CA CYS A 25 -30.01 1.54 42.18
C CYS A 25 -29.66 0.91 40.82
N ALA A 26 -29.12 1.71 39.91
CA ALA A 26 -28.72 1.25 38.59
C ALA A 26 -27.49 0.32 38.70
N GLN A 27 -27.61 -0.90 38.16
CA GLN A 27 -26.47 -1.83 38.13
C GLN A 27 -25.47 -1.42 37.06
N ARG A 28 -24.17 -1.62 37.34
CA ARG A 28 -23.10 -1.29 36.38
C ARG A 28 -23.20 -2.09 35.08
N TRP A 29 -23.71 -3.31 35.13
CA TRP A 29 -23.93 -4.10 33.92
C TRP A 29 -25.04 -3.48 33.03
N ASP A 30 -26.11 -2.95 33.63
CA ASP A 30 -27.16 -2.25 32.89
C ASP A 30 -26.61 -0.98 32.20
N LEU A 31 -25.73 -0.24 32.88
CA LEU A 31 -25.01 0.90 32.30
C LEU A 31 -24.07 0.46 31.16
N ARG A 32 -23.36 -0.65 31.32
CA ARG A 32 -22.46 -1.24 30.30
C ARG A 32 -23.23 -1.66 29.04
N LEU A 33 -24.41 -2.25 29.19
CA LEU A 33 -25.30 -2.61 28.08
C LEU A 33 -25.88 -1.37 27.39
N THR A 34 -26.25 -0.35 28.17
CA THR A 34 -26.70 0.94 27.63
C THR A 34 -25.60 1.60 26.79
N ARG A 35 -24.35 1.61 27.26
CA ARG A 35 -23.19 2.09 26.50
C ARG A 35 -22.96 1.27 25.23
N ALA A 36 -23.06 -0.05 25.32
CA ALA A 36 -22.94 -0.94 24.15
C ALA A 36 -23.97 -0.61 23.07
N ARG A 37 -25.21 -0.28 23.48
CA ARG A 37 -26.27 0.15 22.57
C ARG A 37 -25.96 1.49 21.90
N ILE A 38 -25.43 2.46 22.66
CA ILE A 38 -25.15 3.81 22.15
C ILE A 38 -24.03 3.80 21.11
N PHE A 39 -22.90 3.14 21.41
CA PHE A 39 -21.72 3.13 20.54
C PHE A 39 -21.60 1.88 19.67
N GLN A 40 -22.63 1.01 19.69
CA GLN A 40 -22.64 -0.28 18.98
C GLN A 40 -21.41 -1.14 19.31
N GLU A 41 -21.09 -1.26 20.60
CA GLU A 41 -19.92 -2.03 21.04
C GLU A 41 -20.21 -3.54 20.99
N TYR A 42 -19.34 -4.30 20.31
CA TYR A 42 -19.35 -5.76 20.40
C TYR A 42 -18.94 -6.24 21.81
N ILE A 43 -19.69 -7.19 22.36
CA ILE A 43 -19.40 -7.82 23.65
C ILE A 43 -18.86 -9.23 23.39
N GLU A 44 -17.56 -9.44 23.60
CA GLU A 44 -16.92 -10.76 23.47
C GLU A 44 -17.33 -11.66 24.65
N GLU A 45 -18.33 -12.52 24.45
CA GLU A 45 -18.83 -13.45 25.49
C GLU A 45 -17.75 -14.42 25.99
N LYS A 46 -16.83 -14.81 25.10
CA LYS A 46 -15.73 -15.74 25.39
C LYS A 46 -14.49 -15.07 25.96
N ALA A 47 -14.55 -13.79 26.33
CA ALA A 47 -13.41 -13.08 26.89
C ALA A 47 -13.02 -13.67 28.26
N PRO A 48 -11.79 -14.20 28.42
CA PRO A 48 -11.37 -14.80 29.69
C PRO A 48 -11.13 -13.71 30.74
N GLY A 49 -11.94 -13.69 31.80
CA GLY A 49 -11.80 -12.70 32.89
C GLY A 49 -10.46 -12.76 33.63
N ALA A 50 -9.74 -13.88 33.56
CA ALA A 50 -8.40 -14.03 34.14
C ALA A 50 -7.28 -13.37 33.29
N TRP A 51 -7.58 -12.93 32.07
CA TRP A 51 -6.60 -12.38 31.13
C TRP A 51 -6.64 -10.85 31.06
N GLN A 52 -6.78 -10.20 32.22
CA GLN A 52 -6.73 -8.75 32.37
C GLN A 52 -5.27 -8.33 32.59
N LEU A 53 -4.50 -8.30 31.50
CA LEU A 53 -3.08 -7.95 31.52
C LEU A 53 -2.89 -6.54 30.95
N GLU A 54 -2.36 -5.65 31.77
CA GLU A 54 -1.93 -4.32 31.33
C GLU A 54 -0.58 -4.42 30.59
N ASP A 55 -0.37 -3.57 29.59
CA ASP A 55 0.92 -3.47 28.89
C ASP A 55 1.90 -2.63 29.70
N GLU A 56 2.57 -3.27 30.68
CA GLU A 56 3.44 -2.61 31.66
C GLU A 56 4.42 -1.61 31.03
N HIS A 57 5.02 -1.94 29.89
CA HIS A 57 6.02 -1.07 29.23
C HIS A 57 5.48 0.28 28.74
N HIS A 58 4.20 0.35 28.37
CA HIS A 58 3.59 1.56 27.80
C HIS A 58 2.65 2.26 28.80
N MET A 59 2.23 1.56 29.85
CA MET A 59 1.30 2.04 30.87
C MET A 59 1.96 2.40 32.21
N SER A 60 3.18 1.90 32.49
CA SER A 60 3.91 2.29 33.70
C SER A 60 4.94 3.38 33.40
N PRO A 61 4.95 4.51 34.14
CA PRO A 61 5.94 5.56 34.00
C PRO A 61 7.35 5.14 34.41
N GLU A 62 7.50 3.97 35.01
CA GLU A 62 8.80 3.37 35.36
C GLU A 62 9.62 2.96 34.13
N PHE A 63 8.97 2.84 32.96
CA PHE A 63 9.65 2.50 31.71
C PHE A 63 9.82 3.73 30.81
N ASN A 64 10.96 3.82 30.13
CA ASN A 64 11.26 4.88 29.15
C ASN A 64 10.30 4.92 27.94
N THR A 65 9.52 3.85 27.74
CA THR A 65 8.53 3.69 26.67
C THR A 65 7.11 4.05 27.10
N PHE A 66 6.94 4.67 28.25
CA PHE A 66 5.63 5.09 28.74
C PHE A 66 4.93 6.05 27.77
N THR A 67 3.75 5.66 27.31
CA THR A 67 2.90 6.47 26.42
C THR A 67 1.54 6.81 27.04
N GLY A 68 1.18 6.20 28.17
CA GLY A 68 -0.11 6.41 28.85
C GLY A 68 -1.31 5.78 28.14
N TYR A 69 -1.08 4.99 27.10
CA TYR A 69 -2.08 4.26 26.32
C TYR A 69 -1.60 2.82 26.12
N PRO A 70 -2.51 1.82 26.10
CA PRO A 70 -2.16 0.42 25.85
C PRO A 70 -1.84 0.22 24.37
N MET A 71 -0.57 0.38 24.00
CA MET A 71 -0.11 0.30 22.60
C MET A 71 -0.42 -1.06 21.94
N ARG A 72 -0.39 -2.14 22.71
CA ARG A 72 -0.75 -3.49 22.25
C ARG A 72 -1.54 -4.25 23.31
N ASN A 73 -2.34 -5.19 22.85
CA ASN A 73 -2.99 -6.17 23.73
C ASN A 73 -2.05 -7.38 23.92
N MET A 74 -1.76 -7.73 25.16
CA MET A 74 -0.89 -8.86 25.52
C MET A 74 -1.63 -10.21 25.39
N ARG A 75 -2.09 -10.56 24.17
CA ARG A 75 -2.81 -11.80 23.85
C ARG A 75 -2.01 -12.65 22.86
N PRO A 76 -1.25 -13.65 23.31
CA PRO A 76 -0.54 -14.57 22.43
C PRO A 76 -1.51 -15.25 21.44
N GLY A 77 -1.07 -15.45 20.20
CA GLY A 77 -1.90 -16.05 19.14
C GLY A 77 -2.95 -15.13 18.52
N TYR A 78 -3.02 -13.86 18.93
CA TYR A 78 -3.87 -12.88 18.29
C TYR A 78 -3.34 -12.53 16.89
N GLY A 79 -4.14 -12.78 15.85
CA GLY A 79 -3.68 -12.72 14.46
C GLY A 79 -4.67 -12.04 13.51
N GLN A 80 -4.18 -11.65 12.33
CA GLN A 80 -4.94 -10.94 11.30
C GLN A 80 -6.16 -11.74 10.78
N ASN A 81 -6.08 -13.07 10.84
CA ASN A 81 -7.13 -13.97 10.36
C ASN A 81 -8.38 -14.02 11.26
N LEU A 82 -8.30 -13.50 12.50
CA LEU A 82 -9.39 -13.59 13.45
C LEU A 82 -10.52 -12.61 13.08
N PRO A 83 -11.80 -13.01 13.18
CA PRO A 83 -12.93 -12.12 12.96
C PRO A 83 -12.90 -10.88 13.86
N ASP A 84 -12.55 -11.03 15.14
CA ASP A 84 -12.38 -9.91 16.08
C ASP A 84 -11.29 -8.93 15.62
N PHE A 85 -10.23 -9.41 14.96
CA PHE A 85 -9.21 -8.53 14.37
C PHE A 85 -9.79 -7.74 13.20
N ILE A 86 -10.49 -8.41 12.29
CA ILE A 86 -11.04 -7.80 11.07
C ILE A 86 -12.05 -6.70 11.41
N MET A 87 -12.92 -6.91 12.40
CA MET A 87 -13.98 -5.96 12.76
C MET A 87 -13.47 -4.60 13.27
N LYS A 88 -12.28 -4.57 13.87
CA LYS A 88 -11.63 -3.33 14.35
C LYS A 88 -10.40 -2.93 13.53
N LYS A 89 -10.16 -3.59 12.39
CA LYS A 89 -9.03 -3.30 11.51
C LYS A 89 -9.29 -2.02 10.71
N ARG A 90 -8.29 -1.14 10.62
CA ARG A 90 -8.30 -0.03 9.66
C ARG A 90 -8.15 -0.57 8.23
N LEU A 91 -9.10 -0.23 7.36
CA LEU A 91 -9.02 -0.54 5.93
C LEU A 91 -7.89 0.25 5.24
N PRO A 92 -7.27 -0.28 4.17
CA PRO A 92 -6.14 0.36 3.50
C PRO A 92 -6.54 1.61 2.67
N ASN A 93 -7.83 1.81 2.42
CA ASN A 93 -8.32 2.96 1.65
C ASN A 93 -7.97 4.28 2.35
N ASN A 94 -7.50 5.25 1.56
CA ASN A 94 -7.06 6.57 2.02
C ASN A 94 -5.98 6.51 3.13
N THR A 95 -5.13 5.49 3.07
CA THR A 95 -3.88 5.42 3.86
C THR A 95 -2.69 5.75 2.96
N HIS A 96 -1.47 5.76 3.51
CA HIS A 96 -0.24 5.97 2.73
C HIS A 96 -0.07 4.99 1.56
N TYR A 97 -0.71 3.81 1.61
CA TYR A 97 -0.71 2.89 0.47
C TYR A 97 -1.29 3.51 -0.80
N GLU A 98 -2.35 4.33 -0.67
CA GLU A 98 -2.95 5.02 -1.80
C GLU A 98 -2.04 6.13 -2.34
N LEU A 99 -1.30 6.81 -1.46
CA LEU A 99 -0.30 7.80 -1.86
C LEU A 99 0.82 7.17 -2.68
N PHE A 100 1.40 6.07 -2.19
CA PHE A 100 2.45 5.34 -2.90
C PHE A 100 1.94 4.79 -4.24
N ALA A 101 0.71 4.28 -4.28
CA ALA A 101 0.11 3.77 -5.51
C ALA A 101 -0.05 4.82 -6.62
N ARG A 102 -0.12 6.11 -6.28
CA ARG A 102 -0.30 7.20 -7.25
C ARG A 102 0.99 7.94 -7.58
N ARG A 103 1.81 8.22 -6.57
CA ARG A 103 2.97 9.11 -6.72
C ARG A 103 4.20 8.38 -7.21
N ASP A 104 4.43 7.15 -6.73
CA ASP A 104 5.70 6.47 -6.96
C ASP A 104 5.64 5.69 -8.29
N ILE A 105 5.75 6.43 -9.40
CA ILE A 105 5.72 5.91 -10.78
C ILE A 105 7.05 6.17 -11.51
N PRO A 106 7.43 5.40 -12.55
CA PRO A 106 8.76 5.47 -13.17
C PRO A 106 9.17 6.83 -13.75
N ASN A 107 8.20 7.63 -14.19
CA ASN A 107 8.40 8.97 -14.71
C ASN A 107 7.46 9.90 -13.93
N GLU A 108 8.01 10.61 -12.93
CA GLU A 108 7.24 11.38 -11.95
C GLU A 108 6.35 12.46 -12.60
N ASP A 109 6.83 13.11 -13.66
CA ASP A 109 6.06 14.11 -14.42
C ASP A 109 4.73 13.55 -14.98
N ASN A 110 4.66 12.25 -15.26
CA ASN A 110 3.43 11.62 -15.75
C ASN A 110 2.33 11.54 -14.69
N ALA A 111 2.66 11.74 -13.40
CA ALA A 111 1.67 11.86 -12.35
C ALA A 111 1.02 13.25 -12.36
N MET A 112 1.72 14.24 -12.90
CA MET A 112 1.26 15.63 -12.98
C MET A 112 0.44 15.86 -14.25
N TYR A 113 0.88 15.35 -15.40
CA TYR A 113 0.25 15.60 -16.69
C TYR A 113 0.56 14.51 -17.72
N GLY A 114 -0.27 14.41 -18.76
CA GLY A 114 0.02 13.55 -19.90
C GLY A 114 1.16 14.11 -20.75
N LYS A 115 2.24 13.34 -20.93
CA LYS A 115 3.43 13.77 -21.69
C LYS A 115 3.13 14.37 -23.06
N LEU A 116 2.25 13.74 -23.85
CA LEU A 116 1.88 14.25 -25.19
C LEU A 116 1.19 15.61 -25.11
N LEU A 117 0.29 15.80 -24.14
CA LEU A 117 -0.43 17.06 -23.95
C LEU A 117 0.56 18.19 -23.62
N TYR A 118 1.48 17.93 -22.69
CA TYR A 118 2.53 18.89 -22.34
C TYR A 118 3.43 19.21 -23.52
N ASP A 119 3.97 18.18 -24.19
CA ASP A 119 4.91 18.36 -25.30
C ASP A 119 4.29 19.17 -26.45
N MET A 120 3.07 18.83 -26.86
CA MET A 120 2.35 19.53 -27.94
C MET A 120 2.03 20.98 -27.57
N THR A 121 1.67 21.25 -26.31
CA THR A 121 1.30 22.60 -25.87
C THR A 121 2.52 23.51 -25.74
N VAL A 122 3.63 22.99 -25.23
CA VAL A 122 4.84 23.78 -24.94
C VAL A 122 5.76 23.87 -26.16
N HIS A 123 6.00 22.75 -26.84
CA HIS A 123 7.00 22.64 -27.91
C HIS A 123 6.40 22.62 -29.32
N GLY A 124 5.07 22.48 -29.45
CA GLY A 124 4.37 22.35 -30.74
C GLY A 124 4.51 20.98 -31.40
N THR A 125 5.17 20.02 -30.76
CA THR A 125 5.37 18.65 -31.26
C THR A 125 5.63 17.68 -30.11
N SER A 126 5.42 16.38 -30.33
CA SER A 126 5.82 15.36 -29.37
C SER A 126 7.33 15.14 -29.39
N LEU A 127 7.98 15.11 -28.22
CA LEU A 127 9.42 14.86 -28.12
C LEU A 127 9.71 13.39 -27.76
N PRO A 128 10.76 12.75 -28.32
CA PRO A 128 11.19 11.43 -27.87
C PRO A 128 11.74 11.50 -26.43
N SER A 129 11.82 10.37 -25.74
CA SER A 129 12.58 10.31 -24.48
C SER A 129 14.06 10.56 -24.75
N LEU A 130 14.79 11.04 -23.73
CA LEU A 130 16.22 11.32 -23.85
C LEU A 130 17.01 10.07 -24.30
N TYR A 131 16.62 8.90 -23.80
CA TYR A 131 17.22 7.63 -24.19
C TYR A 131 16.97 7.28 -25.67
N ARG A 132 15.78 7.61 -26.21
CA ARG A 132 15.49 7.44 -27.63
C ARG A 132 16.30 8.42 -28.48
N MET A 133 16.37 9.68 -28.06
CA MET A 133 17.17 10.71 -28.73
C MET A 133 18.65 10.32 -28.83
N HIS A 134 19.24 9.82 -27.74
CA HIS A 134 20.61 9.30 -27.73
C HIS A 134 20.83 8.21 -28.80
N LYS A 135 19.90 7.27 -28.93
CA LYS A 135 19.99 6.21 -29.95
C LYS A 135 19.92 6.77 -31.37
N ASP A 136 19.01 7.72 -31.62
CA ASP A 136 18.80 8.29 -32.95
C ASP A 136 19.99 9.18 -33.37
N ILE A 137 20.53 10.01 -32.47
CA ILE A 137 21.74 10.82 -32.71
C ILE A 137 22.93 9.92 -33.05
N ASN A 138 23.20 8.89 -32.23
CA ASN A 138 24.31 7.97 -32.49
C ASN A 138 24.13 7.18 -33.78
N LYS A 139 22.88 6.90 -34.20
CA LYS A 139 22.60 6.25 -35.48
C LYS A 139 22.93 7.17 -36.65
N ALA A 140 22.55 8.45 -36.58
CA ALA A 140 22.90 9.43 -37.61
C ALA A 140 24.43 9.54 -37.75
N GLN A 141 25.14 9.78 -36.64
CA GLN A 141 26.60 9.95 -36.64
C GLN A 141 27.38 8.74 -37.16
N ARG A 142 26.95 7.52 -36.85
CA ARG A 142 27.67 6.32 -37.31
C ARG A 142 27.34 5.95 -38.75
N ASN A 143 26.11 6.21 -39.20
CA ASN A 143 25.69 5.92 -40.58
C ASN A 143 26.42 6.84 -41.58
N ASP A 144 26.83 8.04 -41.16
CA ASP A 144 27.69 8.92 -41.96
C ASP A 144 29.12 8.37 -42.16
N ARG A 145 29.52 7.33 -41.39
CA ARG A 145 30.89 6.78 -41.41
C ARG A 145 30.97 5.32 -41.84
N LYS A 146 29.98 4.49 -41.49
CA LYS A 146 29.93 3.04 -41.77
C LYS A 146 28.50 2.60 -42.04
N LEU A 147 28.27 1.89 -43.15
CA LEU A 147 26.92 1.52 -43.61
C LEU A 147 26.58 0.03 -43.42
N THR A 148 27.55 -0.86 -43.61
CA THR A 148 27.36 -2.31 -43.83
C THR A 148 27.00 -3.14 -42.58
N GLY A 149 27.11 -2.58 -41.37
CA GLY A 149 26.81 -3.29 -40.11
C GLY A 149 25.35 -3.25 -39.64
N ASN A 150 24.46 -2.61 -40.39
CA ASN A 150 23.08 -2.35 -39.97
C ASN A 150 22.14 -3.55 -40.16
N ARG A 151 21.08 -3.65 -39.35
CA ARG A 151 19.95 -4.56 -39.56
C ARG A 151 18.64 -3.78 -39.59
N PHE A 152 17.78 -4.08 -40.57
CA PHE A 152 16.46 -3.47 -40.67
C PHE A 152 15.42 -4.29 -39.86
N LYS A 153 15.06 -3.77 -38.68
CA LYS A 153 14.04 -4.37 -37.79
C LYS A 153 12.89 -3.39 -37.59
N VAL A 154 11.68 -3.79 -37.92
CA VAL A 154 10.47 -2.98 -37.87
C VAL A 154 9.34 -3.72 -37.16
N LEU A 155 8.36 -2.98 -36.62
CA LEU A 155 7.17 -3.57 -35.98
C LEU A 155 6.30 -4.33 -36.98
N ASN A 156 6.10 -3.76 -38.17
CA ASN A 156 5.38 -4.39 -39.27
C ASN A 156 6.25 -4.42 -40.52
N SER A 157 6.47 -5.61 -41.09
CA SER A 157 7.36 -5.83 -42.24
C SER A 157 6.67 -5.69 -43.60
N SER A 158 5.34 -5.57 -43.64
CA SER A 158 4.60 -5.52 -44.90
C SER A 158 5.03 -4.34 -45.78
N GLY A 159 5.27 -3.17 -45.17
CA GLY A 159 5.64 -1.95 -45.90
C GLY A 159 7.04 -1.98 -46.53
N SER A 160 7.97 -2.76 -45.98
CA SER A 160 9.30 -2.93 -46.58
C SER A 160 9.37 -4.09 -47.57
N ARG A 161 8.54 -5.13 -47.39
CA ARG A 161 8.49 -6.27 -48.32
C ARG A 161 7.78 -5.93 -49.63
N ASN A 162 6.69 -5.18 -49.55
CA ASN A 162 5.91 -4.73 -50.70
C ASN A 162 5.83 -3.19 -50.67
N PRO A 163 6.85 -2.48 -51.16
CA PRO A 163 6.84 -1.02 -51.21
C PRO A 163 5.76 -0.50 -52.19
N PRO A 164 5.32 0.75 -52.06
CA PRO A 164 4.38 1.35 -53.01
C PRO A 164 5.01 1.47 -54.40
N SER A 165 4.19 1.44 -55.45
CA SER A 165 4.62 1.31 -56.85
C SER A 165 5.56 2.40 -57.37
N GLY A 166 5.63 3.56 -56.71
CA GLY A 166 6.52 4.67 -57.07
C GLY A 166 7.78 4.77 -56.20
N PHE A 167 8.02 3.83 -55.28
CA PHE A 167 9.17 3.87 -54.39
C PHE A 167 10.35 3.07 -54.98
N GLU A 168 11.32 3.81 -55.49
CA GLU A 168 12.61 3.29 -55.95
C GLU A 168 13.72 3.85 -55.04
N PRO A 169 14.40 3.02 -54.21
CA PRO A 169 15.44 3.49 -53.33
C PRO A 169 16.66 3.97 -54.14
N LEU A 170 17.31 5.03 -53.68
CA LEU A 170 18.57 5.50 -54.28
C LEU A 170 19.67 4.44 -54.07
N PRO A 171 20.45 4.10 -55.11
CA PRO A 171 21.56 3.16 -54.96
C PRO A 171 22.69 3.82 -54.16
N ASP A 172 23.14 3.16 -53.09
CA ASP A 172 24.35 3.53 -52.36
C ASP A 172 25.56 2.76 -52.92
N VAL A 173 26.72 3.41 -52.98
CA VAL A 173 27.98 2.76 -53.35
C VAL A 173 28.41 1.90 -52.16
N GLY A 174 28.37 0.58 -52.31
CA GLY A 174 28.90 -0.32 -51.29
C GLY A 174 30.38 -0.08 -51.09
N GLU A 175 30.85 -0.11 -49.83
CA GLU A 175 32.28 -0.28 -49.56
C GLU A 175 32.69 -1.62 -50.20
N GLU A 176 33.48 -1.58 -51.28
CA GLU A 176 34.18 -2.77 -51.77
C GLU A 176 35.06 -3.28 -50.61
N GLU A 177 34.90 -4.55 -50.26
CA GLU A 177 35.84 -5.23 -49.36
C GLU A 177 37.19 -5.28 -50.10
N ASP A 178 38.10 -4.38 -49.74
CA ASP A 178 39.53 -4.58 -50.00
C ASP A 178 39.92 -5.90 -49.30
N GLU A 179 40.18 -6.95 -50.08
CA GLU A 179 40.84 -8.20 -49.62
C GLU A 179 42.21 -7.93 -48.97
#